data_AF-A0A416D910-F1
#
_entry.id   AF-A0A416D910-F1
#
_cell.length_a   1.000
_cell.length_b   1.000
_cell.length_c   1.000
_cell.angle_alpha   90.00
_cell.angle_beta   90.00
_cell.angle_gamma   90.00
#
_symmetry.space_group_name_H-M   'P 1'
#
loop_
_entity.id
_entity.type
_entity.pdbx_description
1 polymer ?
#
loop_
_entity_poly.entity_id
_entity_poly.type
_entity_poly.pdbx_seq_one_letter_code
_entity_poly.pdbx_strand_id
1 'polypeptide(L)' 'MYKKYAELRDKRNITDYRVAADTGISTATLSNWKNGNYAPKFDKLLILAKYFDVPVEYFAEAE' A
#
# COMPACT_ATOMS: atom_id res chain seq x y z
N MET A 1 5.49 -6.39 -2.64
CA MET A 1 4.68 -5.17 -2.37
C MET A 1 3.44 -5.44 -1.50
N TYR A 2 2.39 -6.14 -1.97
CA TYR A 2 1.13 -6.23 -1.21
C TYR A 2 1.27 -6.84 0.19
N LYS A 3 2.09 -7.89 0.37
CA LYS A 3 2.36 -8.47 1.70
C LYS A 3 2.86 -7.43 2.71
N LYS A 4 3.88 -6.64 2.31
CA LYS A 4 4.45 -5.55 3.11
C LYS A 4 3.41 -4.46 3.44
N TYR A 5 2.55 -4.11 2.49
CA TYR A 5 1.41 -3.24 2.74
C TYR A 5 0.44 -3.81 3.78
N ALA A 6 0.04 -5.08 3.62
CA ALA A 6 -0.89 -5.74 4.52
C ALA A 6 -0.31 -5.83 5.94
N GLU A 7 0.97 -6.13 6.10
CA GLU A 7 1.65 -6.14 7.40
C GLU A 7 1.61 -4.77 8.09
N LEU A 8 1.90 -3.69 7.37
CA LEU A 8 1.85 -2.34 7.93
C LEU A 8 0.42 -1.92 8.31
N ARG A 9 -0.54 -2.24 7.45
CA ARG A 9 -1.97 -2.03 7.70
C ARG A 9 -2.43 -2.77 8.95
N ASP A 10 -2.07 -4.05 9.06
CA ASP A 10 -2.47 -4.92 10.17
C ASP A 10 -1.79 -4.51 11.48
N LYS A 11 -0.52 -4.09 11.43
CA LYS A 11 0.20 -3.50 12.58
C LYS A 11 -0.49 -2.23 13.10
N ARG A 12 -1.11 -1.44 12.23
CA ARG A 12 -1.89 -0.27 12.60
C ARG A 12 -3.35 -0.58 12.94
N ASN A 13 -3.77 -1.85 12.81
CA ASN A 13 -5.14 -2.32 13.06
C ASN A 13 -6.21 -1.51 12.28
N ILE A 14 -5.89 -1.16 11.04
CA ILE A 14 -6.79 -0.42 10.14
C ILE A 14 -7.23 -1.29 8.96
N THR A 15 -8.26 -0.86 8.25
CA THR A 15 -8.78 -1.56 7.06
C THR A 15 -8.30 -0.92 5.77
N ASP A 16 -8.36 -1.66 4.66
CA ASP A 16 -8.09 -1.10 3.32
C ASP A 16 -9.00 0.09 3.00
N TYR A 17 -10.23 0.09 3.52
CA TYR A 17 -11.14 1.21 3.43
C TYR A 17 -10.59 2.46 4.11
N ARG A 18 -10.02 2.32 5.30
CA ARG A 18 -9.41 3.44 6.03
C ARG A 18 -8.19 3.98 5.29
N VAL A 19 -7.31 3.10 4.82
CA VAL A 19 -6.16 3.51 4.00
C VAL A 19 -6.64 4.26 2.76
N ALA A 20 -7.66 3.74 2.07
CA ALA A 20 -8.20 4.38 0.88
C ALA A 20 -8.75 5.78 1.16
N ALA A 21 -9.47 5.95 2.27
CA ALA A 21 -10.00 7.24 2.69
C ALA A 21 -8.88 8.24 3.05
N ASP A 22 -7.85 7.80 3.75
CA ASP A 22 -6.77 8.68 4.21
C ASP A 22 -5.77 9.03 3.10
N THR A 23 -5.53 8.11 2.15
CA THR A 23 -4.53 8.27 1.08
C THR A 23 -5.10 8.72 -0.25
N GLY A 24 -6.43 8.66 -0.42
CA GLY A 24 -7.10 8.87 -1.70
C GLY A 24 -6.90 7.73 -2.71
N ILE A 25 -6.22 6.64 -2.34
CA ILE A 25 -6.05 5.47 -3.21
C ILE A 25 -7.32 4.62 -3.15
N SER A 26 -8.02 4.45 -4.27
CA SER A 26 -9.23 3.61 -4.30
C SER A 26 -9.01 2.19 -3.74
N THR A 27 -10.00 1.67 -3.02
CA THR A 27 -10.02 0.28 -2.52
C THR A 27 -9.88 -0.76 -3.64
N ALA A 28 -10.38 -0.45 -4.84
CA ALA A 28 -10.18 -1.26 -6.04
C ALA A 28 -8.70 -1.33 -6.47
N THR A 29 -7.95 -0.24 -6.35
CA THR A 29 -6.50 -0.23 -6.60
C THR A 29 -5.78 -1.13 -5.59
N LEU A 30 -6.09 -1.00 -4.29
CA LEU A 30 -5.50 -1.83 -3.23
C LEU A 30 -5.78 -3.33 -3.48
N SER A 31 -7.02 -3.65 -3.86
CA SER A 31 -7.44 -5.01 -4.20
C SER A 31 -6.73 -5.56 -5.44
N ASN A 32 -6.50 -4.72 -6.46
CA ASN A 32 -5.74 -5.12 -7.65
C ASN A 32 -4.27 -5.47 -7.32
N TRP A 33 -3.66 -4.77 -6.37
CA TRP A 33 -2.30 -5.09 -5.92
C TRP A 33 -2.23 -6.41 -5.15
N LYS A 34 -3.29 -6.79 -4.44
CA LYS A 34 -3.42 -8.12 -3.80
C LYS A 34 -3.35 -9.25 -4.82
N ASN A 35 -4.03 -9.07 -5.94
CA ASN A 35 -4.15 -10.09 -6.98
C ASN A 35 -2.95 -10.11 -7.92
N GLY A 36 -2.00 -9.17 -7.79
CA GLY A 36 -0.81 -9.10 -8.67
C GLY A 36 -1.10 -8.64 -10.09
N ASN A 37 -2.32 -8.16 -10.37
CA ASN A 37 -2.76 -7.79 -11.72
C ASN A 37 -2.09 -6.52 -12.26
N TYR A 38 -1.47 -5.70 -11.39
CA TYR A 38 -0.86 -4.43 -11.78
C TYR A 38 0.28 -4.03 -10.85
N ALA A 39 1.42 -3.63 -11.42
CA ALA A 39 2.52 -3.03 -10.69
C ALA A 39 2.17 -1.58 -10.28
N PRO A 40 2.17 -1.23 -8.97
CA PRO A 40 1.90 0.13 -8.52
C PRO A 40 2.86 1.14 -9.16
N LYS A 41 2.34 2.28 -9.62
CA LYS A 41 3.18 3.42 -10.01
C LYS A 41 3.90 3.99 -8.80
N PHE A 42 5.10 4.55 -9.02
CA PHE A 42 5.93 5.13 -7.97
C PHE A 42 5.19 6.17 -7.11
N ASP A 43 4.36 7.03 -7.71
CA ASP A 43 3.57 8.03 -6.96
C ASP A 43 2.69 7.40 -5.87
N LYS A 44 2.06 6.26 -6.18
CA LYS A 44 1.19 5.55 -5.23
C LYS A 44 2.02 4.86 -4.13
N LEU A 45 3.20 4.35 -4.48
CA LEU A 45 4.14 3.82 -3.48
C LEU A 45 4.60 4.92 -2.52
N LEU A 46 4.91 6.11 -3.05
CA LEU A 46 5.34 7.25 -2.24
C LEU A 46 4.23 7.73 -1.28
N ILE A 47 2.97 7.71 -1.72
CA ILE A 47 1.82 8.03 -0.86
C ILE A 47 1.72 7.03 0.29
N LEU A 48 1.80 5.72 0.01
CA LEU A 48 1.77 4.69 1.06
C LEU A 48 2.97 4.82 2.00
N ALA A 49 4.16 5.07 1.46
CA ALA A 49 5.40 5.25 2.22
C ALA A 49 5.25 6.40 3.23
N LYS A 50 4.76 7.56 2.78
CA LYS A 50 4.46 8.70 3.65
C LYS A 50 3.36 8.39 4.66
N TYR A 51 2.31 7.70 4.25
CA TYR A 51 1.21 7.34 5.15
C TYR A 51 1.68 6.40 6.27
N PHE A 52 2.48 5.38 5.93
CA PHE A 52 2.98 4.39 6.87
C PHE A 52 4.27 4.81 7.60
N ASP A 53 4.82 5.97 7.28
CA ASP A 53 6.08 6.48 7.81
C ASP A 53 7.26 5.51 7.61
N VAL A 54 7.39 5.02 6.37
CA VAL A 54 8.46 4.11 5.94
C VAL A 54 9.11 4.63 4.65
N PRO A 55 10.37 4.26 4.35
CA PRO A 55 10.99 4.57 3.05
C PRO A 55 10.19 3.95 1.88
N VAL A 56 10.19 4.60 0.71
CA VAL A 56 9.44 4.09 -0.45
C VAL A 56 10.03 2.77 -0.98
N GLU A 57 11.34 2.59 -0.79
CA GLU A 57 12.12 1.39 -1.07
C GLU A 57 11.59 0.17 -0.31
N TYR A 58 10.96 0.38 0.85
CA TYR A 58 10.30 -0.68 1.63
C TYR A 58 9.34 -1.47 0.75
N PHE A 59 8.60 -0.79 -0.14
CA PHE A 59 7.66 -1.44 -1.06
C PHE A 59 8.30 -1.97 -2.34
N ALA A 60 9.49 -1.49 -2.70
CA ALA A 60 10.20 -1.78 -3.95
C ALA A 60 11.09 -3.02 -3.88
N GLU A 61 11.61 -3.36 -2.69
CA GLU A 61 12.38 -4.60 -2.50
C GLU A 61 11.51 -5.82 -2.84
N ALA A 62 11.84 -6.42 -3.99
CA ALA A 62 11.47 -7.77 -4.36
C ALA A 62 12.23 -8.74 -3.45
N GLU A 63 11.50 -9.73 -2.95
CA GLU A 63 12.09 -10.98 -2.48
C GLU A 63 12.41 -11.85 -3.71
#